data_AF-A0A820I4F1-F1
#
_entry.id   AF-A0A820I4F1-F1
#
_cell.length_a   1.000
_cell.length_b   1.000
_cell.length_c   1.000
_cell.angle_alpha   90.00
_cell.angle_beta   90.00
_cell.angle_gamma   90.00
#
_symmetry.space_group_name_H-M   'P 1'
#
loop_
_entity.id
_entity.type
_entity.pdbx_description
1 polymer ?
#
loop_
_entity_poly.entity_id
_entity_poly.type
_entity_poly.pdbx_seq_one_letter_code
_entity_poly.pdbx_strand_id
1 'polypeptide(L)'
;MVLFCFEKIYLLKRHLPKYGLTKLISVRIEDEHVLSLMIEKLSNFNFHVGEYINICLPNIVRNEWHPFTICSSPERKDIIRLTIMKKQNWTRKIYEHFSKEQNSDNNDMAELT
;
A
#
# COMPACT_ATOMS: atom_id res chain seq x y z
N MET A 1 29.22 26.70 0.10
CA MET A 1 29.11 25.32 -0.44
C MET A 1 28.89 24.27 0.66
N VAL A 2 29.70 24.25 1.73
CA VAL A 2 29.60 23.25 2.81
C VAL A 2 28.18 23.18 3.44
N LEU A 3 27.56 24.33 3.76
CA LEU A 3 26.21 24.39 4.35
C LEU A 3 25.12 23.79 3.42
N PHE A 4 25.23 24.01 2.11
CA PHE A 4 24.30 23.47 1.11
C PHE A 4 24.39 21.93 1.02
N CYS A 5 25.61 21.38 1.10
CA CYS A 5 25.81 19.94 1.17
C CYS A 5 25.19 19.34 2.43
N PHE A 6 25.35 19.98 3.60
CA PHE A 6 24.74 19.53 4.85
C PHE A 6 23.21 19.53 4.77
N GLU A 7 22.59 20.58 4.23
CA GLU A 7 21.14 20.64 4.04
C GLU A 7 20.65 19.51 3.12
N LYS A 8 21.32 19.30 1.97
CA LYS A 8 20.97 18.23 1.03
C LYS A 8 21.14 16.84 1.64
N ILE A 9 22.18 16.60 2.44
CA ILE A 9 22.39 15.33 3.14
C ILE A 9 21.31 15.13 4.22
N TYR A 10 20.94 16.18 4.95
CA TYR A 10 19.89 16.13 5.96
C TYR A 10 18.52 15.81 5.34
N LEU A 11 18.18 16.49 4.23
CA LEU A 11 16.97 16.21 3.47
C LEU A 11 16.99 14.79 2.89
N LEU A 12 18.13 14.35 2.33
CA LEU A 12 18.27 13.00 1.80
C LEU A 12 18.00 11.95 2.89
N LYS A 13 18.60 12.10 4.07
CA LYS A 13 18.36 11.21 5.23
C LYS A 13 16.89 11.16 5.64
N ARG A 14 16.17 12.28 5.56
CA ARG A 14 14.72 12.35 5.84
C ARG A 14 13.88 11.60 4.81
N HIS A 15 14.34 11.50 3.57
CA HIS A 15 13.66 10.81 2.48
C HIS A 15 13.95 9.31 2.41
N LEU A 16 14.86 8.77 3.23
CA LEU A 16 14.96 7.32 3.35
C LEU A 16 13.69 6.75 4.00
N PRO A 17 13.14 5.66 3.45
CA PRO A 17 11.98 5.01 4.03
C PRO A 17 12.33 4.54 5.45
N LYS A 18 11.64 5.11 6.45
CA LYS A 18 11.81 4.75 7.86
C LYS A 18 11.38 3.31 8.15
N TYR A 19 10.54 2.75 7.28
CA TYR A 19 9.93 1.44 7.41
C TYR A 19 10.23 0.62 6.17
N GLY A 20 10.53 -0.68 6.37
CA GLY A 20 10.94 -1.60 5.32
C GLY A 20 9.79 -2.21 4.52
N LEU A 21 10.09 -3.27 3.80
CA LEU A 21 9.11 -4.08 3.08
C LEU A 21 8.14 -4.74 4.09
N THR A 22 6.84 -4.70 3.76
CA THR A 22 5.80 -5.43 4.50
C THR A 22 5.10 -6.42 3.59
N LYS A 23 4.51 -7.45 4.18
CA LYS A 23 3.75 -8.47 3.46
C LYS A 23 2.31 -7.99 3.25
N LEU A 24 1.83 -8.16 2.01
CA LEU A 24 0.42 -8.04 1.68
C LEU A 24 -0.30 -9.29 2.19
N ILE A 25 -1.25 -9.13 3.11
CA ILE A 25 -2.00 -10.24 3.71
C ILE A 25 -3.14 -10.64 2.80
N SER A 26 -3.98 -9.67 2.45
CA SER A 26 -5.13 -9.91 1.58
C SER A 26 -5.56 -8.63 0.90
N VAL A 27 -6.18 -8.81 -0.26
CA VAL A 27 -6.79 -7.73 -1.02
C VAL A 27 -8.25 -8.11 -1.26
N ARG A 28 -9.14 -7.14 -1.06
CA ARG A 28 -10.58 -7.30 -1.25
C ARG A 28 -11.09 -6.16 -2.11
N ILE A 29 -11.73 -6.49 -3.21
CA ILE A 29 -12.51 -5.53 -3.99
C ILE A 29 -13.84 -5.36 -3.23
N GLU A 30 -14.08 -4.15 -2.72
CA GLU A 30 -15.34 -3.84 -2.04
C GLU A 30 -16.39 -3.38 -3.06
N ASP A 31 -15.99 -2.55 -4.01
CA ASP A 31 -16.83 -2.00 -5.08
C ASP A 31 -16.02 -1.92 -6.38
N GLU A 32 -16.69 -1.63 -7.51
CA GLU A 32 -16.04 -1.45 -8.83
C GLU A 32 -14.94 -0.36 -8.84
N HIS A 33 -15.00 0.56 -7.88
CA HIS A 33 -14.09 1.69 -7.77
C HIS A 33 -13.22 1.65 -6.51
N VAL A 34 -13.43 0.69 -5.60
CA VAL A 34 -12.85 0.71 -4.26
C VAL A 34 -12.20 -0.63 -3.93
N LEU A 35 -10.91 -0.56 -3.61
CA LEU A 35 -10.07 -1.68 -3.21
C LEU A 35 -9.67 -1.53 -1.74
N SER A 36 -9.96 -2.53 -0.92
CA SER A 36 -9.44 -2.67 0.44
C SER A 36 -8.17 -3.53 0.43
N LEU A 37 -7.06 -3.00 0.93
CA LEU A 37 -5.81 -3.73 1.13
C LEU A 37 -5.58 -3.95 2.62
N MET A 38 -5.23 -5.17 2.99
CA MET A 38 -4.77 -5.53 4.32
C MET A 38 -3.28 -5.86 4.26
N ILE A 39 -2.47 -5.08 4.96
CA ILE A 39 -1.03 -5.29 5.07
C ILE A 39 -0.66 -5.65 6.51
N GLU A 40 0.43 -6.41 6.65
CA GLU A 40 0.98 -6.73 7.96
C GLU A 40 1.55 -5.47 8.63
N LYS A 41 1.23 -5.30 9.91
CA LYS A 41 1.76 -4.19 10.71
C LYS A 41 3.17 -4.54 11.19
N LEU A 42 4.14 -3.70 10.88
CA LEU A 42 5.51 -3.84 11.38
C LEU A 42 5.55 -3.60 12.90
N SER A 43 6.38 -4.35 13.63
CA SER A 43 6.42 -4.32 15.10
C SER A 43 6.76 -2.96 15.70
N ASN A 44 7.46 -2.11 14.96
CA ASN A 44 7.85 -0.75 15.36
C ASN A 44 6.98 0.35 14.72
N PHE A 45 5.90 -0.02 14.03
CA PHE A 45 5.01 0.93 13.36
C PHE A 45 3.91 1.41 14.31
N ASN A 46 4.05 2.63 14.80
CA ASN A 46 3.03 3.31 15.60
C ASN A 46 2.42 4.45 14.77
N PHE A 47 1.09 4.53 14.77
CA PHE A 47 0.33 5.54 14.07
C PHE A 47 -0.88 5.97 14.92
N HIS A 48 -1.39 7.16 14.64
CA HIS A 48 -2.57 7.77 15.23
C HIS A 48 -3.72 7.77 14.23
N VAL A 49 -4.94 7.96 14.76
CA VAL A 49 -6.15 8.02 13.93
C VAL A 49 -6.05 9.19 12.95
N GLY A 50 -6.33 8.92 11.67
CA GLY A 50 -6.28 9.93 10.61
C GLY A 50 -4.91 10.12 9.97
N GLU A 51 -3.88 9.39 10.41
CA GLU A 51 -2.59 9.40 9.72
C GLU A 51 -2.63 8.64 8.38
N TYR A 52 -1.69 8.99 7.51
CA TYR A 52 -1.50 8.36 6.20
C TYR A 52 -0.14 7.69 6.11
N ILE A 53 -0.02 6.72 5.21
CA ILE A 53 1.24 6.05 4.88
C ILE A 53 1.51 6.14 3.40
N ASN A 54 2.79 6.25 3.06
CA ASN A 54 3.24 6.12 1.67
C ASN A 54 3.52 4.65 1.38
N ILE A 55 2.90 4.13 0.32
CA ILE A 55 3.13 2.75 -0.13
C ILE A 55 3.71 2.75 -1.54
N CYS A 56 4.56 1.76 -1.79
CA CYS A 56 5.06 1.42 -3.12
C CYS A 56 4.78 -0.07 -3.33
N LEU A 57 4.18 -0.42 -4.47
CA LEU A 57 3.86 -1.80 -4.85
C LEU A 57 4.81 -2.24 -5.97
N PRO A 58 6.03 -2.71 -5.65
CA PRO A 58 7.08 -2.96 -6.65
C PRO A 58 6.71 -4.03 -7.68
N ASN A 59 5.77 -4.92 -7.37
CA ASN A 59 5.26 -5.93 -8.30
C ASN A 59 4.43 -5.34 -9.45
N ILE A 60 3.79 -4.18 -9.22
CA ILE A 60 2.87 -3.57 -10.18
C ILE A 60 3.51 -2.32 -10.78
N VAL A 61 4.02 -1.41 -9.93
CA VAL A 61 4.68 -0.18 -10.36
C VAL A 61 5.93 0.07 -9.52
N ARG A 62 7.08 0.16 -10.19
CA ARG A 62 8.37 0.39 -9.53
C ARG A 62 8.59 1.87 -9.24
N ASN A 63 9.18 2.16 -8.08
CA ASN A 63 9.65 3.50 -7.70
C ASN A 63 8.57 4.59 -7.61
N GLU A 64 7.29 4.23 -7.50
CA GLU A 64 6.20 5.17 -7.29
C GLU A 64 5.61 5.01 -5.89
N TRP A 65 5.71 6.08 -5.09
CA TRP A 65 5.19 6.15 -3.74
C TRP A 65 3.91 6.99 -3.71
N HIS A 66 2.83 6.42 -3.18
CA HIS A 66 1.54 7.10 -3.11
C HIS A 66 1.02 7.11 -1.66
N PRO A 67 0.51 8.27 -1.17
CA PRO A 67 -0.03 8.39 0.18
C PRO A 67 -1.46 7.84 0.27
N PHE A 68 -1.74 7.04 1.29
CA PHE A 68 -3.08 6.56 1.63
C PHE A 68 -3.37 6.66 3.12
N THR A 69 -4.60 7.07 3.43
CA THR A 69 -5.08 7.16 4.81
C THR A 69 -5.27 5.76 5.40
N ILE A 70 -4.83 5.59 6.65
CA ILE A 70 -5.09 4.36 7.39
C ILE A 70 -6.55 4.31 7.81
N CYS A 71 -7.24 3.23 7.48
CA CYS A 71 -8.65 3.00 7.84
C CYS A 71 -8.83 2.06 9.03
N SER A 72 -7.76 1.46 9.54
CA SER A 72 -7.78 0.58 10.72
C SER A 72 -7.54 1.34 12.03
N SER A 73 -8.09 0.81 13.13
CA SER A 73 -7.83 1.33 14.48
C SER A 73 -6.37 1.11 14.90
N PRO A 74 -5.73 2.07 15.61
CA PRO A 74 -4.35 1.93 16.11
C PRO A 74 -4.19 0.79 17.12
N GLU A 75 -5.26 0.41 17.82
CA GLU A 75 -5.27 -0.70 18.78
C GLU A 75 -5.08 -2.07 18.10
N ARG A 76 -5.39 -2.16 16.81
CA ARG A 76 -5.16 -3.37 16.02
C ARG A 76 -3.67 -3.51 15.75
N LYS A 77 -3.06 -4.58 16.28
CA LYS A 77 -1.61 -4.78 16.25
C LYS A 77 -1.11 -5.60 15.05
N ASP A 78 -1.99 -6.38 14.42
CA ASP A 78 -1.55 -7.37 13.45
C ASP A 78 -1.66 -6.86 12.00
N ILE A 79 -2.68 -6.03 11.72
CA ILE A 79 -2.99 -5.60 10.36
C ILE A 79 -3.28 -4.11 10.26
N ILE A 80 -2.91 -3.53 9.13
CA ILE A 80 -3.30 -2.18 8.71
C ILE A 80 -4.21 -2.31 7.51
N ARG A 81 -5.37 -1.65 7.57
CA ARG A 81 -6.33 -1.61 6.45
C ARG A 81 -6.22 -0.27 5.73
N LEU A 82 -6.11 -0.33 4.42
CA LEU A 82 -6.11 0.83 3.53
C LEU A 82 -7.24 0.68 2.52
N THR A 83 -7.91 1.79 2.22
CA THR A 83 -8.92 1.84 1.17
C THR A 83 -8.41 2.71 0.03
N ILE A 84 -8.30 2.15 -1.16
CA ILE A 84 -7.79 2.81 -2.36
C ILE A 84 -8.93 2.93 -3.36
N MET A 85 -9.15 4.15 -3.85
CA MET A 85 -10.10 4.41 -4.92
C MET A 85 -9.40 4.43 -6.28
N LYS A 86 -10.03 3.83 -7.29
CA LYS A 86 -9.61 3.85 -8.69
C LYS A 86 -9.81 5.24 -9.29
N LYS A 87 -8.87 6.17 -9.06
CA LYS A 87 -8.93 7.56 -9.57
C LYS A 87 -7.81 7.93 -10.53
N GLN A 88 -6.60 7.46 -10.28
CA GLN A 88 -5.40 7.81 -11.03
C GLN A 88 -4.82 6.61 -11.77
N ASN A 89 -3.89 6.87 -12.71
CA ASN A 89 -3.22 5.84 -13.50
C ASN A 89 -2.59 4.73 -12.63
N TRP A 90 -1.95 5.11 -11.52
CA TRP A 90 -1.36 4.15 -10.59
C TRP A 90 -2.41 3.24 -9.93
N THR A 91 -3.45 3.83 -9.33
CA THR A 91 -4.55 3.08 -8.69
C THR A 91 -5.32 2.20 -9.67
N ARG A 92 -5.41 2.62 -10.95
CA ARG A 92 -6.06 1.84 -12.01
C ARG A 92 -5.27 0.58 -12.34
N LYS A 93 -3.96 0.69 -12.50
CA LYS A 93 -3.08 -0.48 -12.75
C LYS A 93 -3.20 -1.52 -11.63
N ILE A 94 -3.30 -1.05 -10.40
CA ILE A 94 -3.45 -1.92 -9.22
C ILE A 94 -4.80 -2.63 -9.23
N TYR A 95 -5.88 -1.89 -9.50
CA TYR A 95 -7.19 -2.48 -9.63
C TYR A 95 -7.24 -3.54 -10.74
N GLU A 96 -6.67 -3.24 -11.90
CA GLU A 96 -6.59 -4.18 -13.03
C GLU A 96 -5.75 -5.43 -12.73
N HIS A 97 -4.67 -5.30 -11.94
CA HIS A 97 -3.85 -6.43 -11.52
C HIS A 97 -4.65 -7.38 -10.62
N PHE A 98 -5.23 -6.87 -9.54
CA PHE A 98 -5.98 -7.69 -8.58
C PHE A 98 -7.30 -8.22 -9.15
N SER A 99 -7.95 -7.49 -10.05
CA SER A 99 -9.16 -7.96 -10.73
C SER A 99 -8.87 -9.15 -11.67
N LYS A 100 -7.67 -9.21 -12.27
CA LYS A 100 -7.24 -10.36 -13.09
C LYS A 100 -6.95 -11.58 -12.23
N GLU A 101 -6.21 -11.40 -11.12
CA GLU A 101 -5.90 -12.47 -10.18
C GLU A 101 -7.17 -13.13 -9.64
N GLN A 102 -8.16 -12.34 -9.21
CA GLN A 102 -9.42 -12.89 -8.69
C GLN A 102 -10.24 -13.65 -9.74
N ASN A 103 -10.17 -13.24 -11.02
CA ASN A 103 -10.88 -13.94 -12.09
C ASN A 103 -10.23 -15.30 -12.41
N SER A 104 -8.90 -15.39 -12.32
CA SER A 104 -8.19 -16.66 -12.45
C SER A 104 -8.60 -17.66 -11.34
N ASP A 105 -8.60 -17.25 -10.08
CA ASP A 105 -9.04 -18.11 -8.96
C ASP A 105 -10.50 -18.60 -9.11
N ASN A 106 -11.39 -17.74 -9.64
CA ASN A 106 -12.79 -18.10 -9.87
C ASN A 106 -12.96 -19.09 -11.03
N ASN A 107 -12.12 -19.00 -12.07
CA ASN A 107 -12.23 -19.87 -13.25
C ASN A 107 -11.76 -21.30 -12.95
N ASP A 108 -10.75 -21.46 -12.10
CA ASP A 108 -10.28 -22.78 -11.62
C ASP A 108 -11.34 -23.51 -10.77
N MET A 109 -12.21 -22.77 -10.07
CA MET A 109 -13.35 -23.33 -9.33
C MET A 109 -14.56 -23.63 -10.24
N ALA A 110 -14.67 -22.99 -11.39
CA ALA A 110 -15.72 -23.24 -12.38
C ALA A 110 -15.42 -24.47 -13.27
N GLU A 111 -14.15 -24.85 -13.43
CA GLU A 111 -13.75 -26.06 -14.17
C GLU A 111 -13.84 -27.35 -13.34
N LEU A 112 -14.14 -27.25 -12.03
CA LEU A 112 -14.30 -28.39 -11.11
C LEU A 112 -15.77 -28.68 -10.72
N THR A 113 -16.74 -27.93 -11.24
CA THR A 113 -18.19 -28.17 -11.07
C THR A 113 -18.80 -28.67 -12.38
#